data_AF-A0A3D4CF18-F1
#
_entry.id   AF-A0A3D4CF18-F1
#
_cell.length_a   1.000
_cell.length_b   1.000
_cell.length_c   1.000
_cell.angle_alpha   90.00
_cell.angle_beta   90.00
_cell.angle_gamma   90.00
#
_symmetry.space_group_name_H-M   'P 1'
#
loop_
_entity.id
_entity.type
_entity.pdbx_description
1 polymer ?
#
loop_
_entity_poly.entity_id
_entity_poly.type
_entity_poly.pdbx_seq_one_letter_code
_entity_poly.pdbx_strand_id
1 'polypeptide(L)' 'MKYERIRNLREDKDLTQQQVADMLFVNRRTYAAYENGVNSMTPETLIKIAKLHNVSVDYLLELTDNPNPYPKNNQKL' A
#
# COMPACT_ATOMS: atom_id res chain seq x y z
N MET A 1 -2.52 2.70 14.42
CA MET A 1 -3.28 1.78 13.53
C MET A 1 -2.24 1.02 12.74
N LYS A 2 -2.14 -0.30 12.88
CA LYS A 2 -1.13 -1.11 12.16
C LYS A 2 -1.68 -1.47 10.80
N TYR A 3 -0.86 -1.39 9.74
CA TYR A 3 -1.31 -1.70 8.38
C TYR A 3 -0.87 -3.11 7.99
N GLU A 4 -1.51 -4.13 8.58
CA GLU A 4 -1.12 -5.54 8.41
C GLU A 4 -1.18 -5.97 6.95
N ARG A 5 -2.19 -5.52 6.20
CA ARG A 5 -2.35 -5.86 4.77
C ARG A 5 -1.17 -5.39 3.92
N ILE A 6 -0.55 -4.25 4.24
CA ILE A 6 0.62 -3.75 3.51
C ILE A 6 1.81 -4.69 3.72
N ARG A 7 2.01 -5.15 4.95
CA ARG A 7 3.06 -6.11 5.28
C ARG A 7 2.82 -7.46 4.59
N ASN A 8 1.61 -7.99 4.68
CA ASN A 8 1.25 -9.28 4.09
C ASN A 8 1.45 -9.26 2.57
N LEU A 9 0.96 -8.22 1.89
CA LEU A 9 1.12 -8.06 0.45
C LEU A 9 2.59 -7.96 -0.01
N ARG A 10 3.47 -7.44 0.85
CA ARG A 10 4.91 -7.45 0.61
C ARG A 10 5.50 -8.85 0.76
N GLU A 11 5.16 -9.54 1.84
CA GLU A 11 5.65 -10.89 2.14
C GLU A 11 5.16 -11.91 1.11
N ASP A 12 3.92 -11.81 0.63
CA ASP A 12 3.36 -12.63 -0.45
C ASP A 12 4.10 -12.50 -1.79
N LYS A 13 4.86 -11.41 -1.96
CA LYS A 13 5.69 -11.13 -3.15
C LYS A 13 7.19 -11.37 -2.90
N ASP A 14 7.57 -11.93 -1.75
CA ASP A 14 8.96 -12.13 -1.33
C ASP A 14 9.81 -10.84 -1.37
N LEU A 15 9.17 -9.69 -1.17
CA LEU A 15 9.85 -8.40 -1.21
C LEU A 15 10.40 -8.03 0.18
N THR A 16 11.62 -7.50 0.21
CA THR A 16 12.19 -6.88 1.40
C THR A 16 11.62 -5.49 1.62
N GLN A 17 11.65 -5.01 2.86
CA GLN A 17 11.27 -3.62 3.18
C GLN A 17 12.10 -2.59 2.40
N GLN A 18 13.37 -2.90 2.10
CA GLN A 18 14.24 -2.03 1.31
C GLN A 18 13.74 -1.92 -0.13
N GLN A 19 13.42 -3.05 -0.78
CA GLN A 19 12.92 -3.05 -2.17
C GLN A 19 11.64 -2.24 -2.32
N VAL A 20 10.68 -2.37 -1.39
CA VAL A 20 9.44 -1.57 -1.47
C VAL A 20 9.72 -0.09 -1.16
N ALA A 21 10.61 0.20 -0.20
CA ALA A 21 11.01 1.57 0.09
C ALA A 21 11.63 2.26 -1.14
N ASP A 22 12.49 1.56 -1.88
CA ASP A 22 13.11 2.03 -3.11
C ASP A 22 12.05 2.29 -4.19
N MET A 23 11.08 1.39 -4.37
CA MET A 23 9.94 1.56 -5.31
C MET A 23 9.05 2.75 -4.96
N LEU A 24 8.95 3.09 -3.68
CA LEU A 24 8.15 4.22 -3.18
C LEU A 24 8.93 5.54 -3.09
N PHE A 25 10.25 5.50 -3.34
CA PHE A 25 11.18 6.62 -3.16
C PHE A 25 11.20 7.16 -1.72
N VAL A 26 11.21 6.26 -0.75
CA VAL A 26 11.37 6.57 0.67
C VAL A 26 12.52 5.76 1.26
N ASN A 27 13.02 6.13 2.44
CA ASN A 27 14.00 5.30 3.12
C ASN A 27 13.31 4.07 3.77
N ARG A 28 14.08 2.99 3.98
CA ARG A 28 13.58 1.75 4.59
C ARG A 28 12.89 1.96 5.93
N ARG A 29 13.41 2.86 6.78
CA ARG A 29 12.84 3.15 8.10
C ARG A 29 11.44 3.76 7.99
N THR A 30 11.24 4.64 7.02
CA THR A 30 9.93 5.24 6.71
C THR A 30 8.94 4.17 6.28
N TYR A 31 9.33 3.25 5.39
CA TYR A 31 8.45 2.16 4.99
C TYR A 31 8.13 1.19 6.15
N ALA A 32 9.13 0.83 6.97
CA ALA A 32 8.90 0.04 8.17
C ALA A 32 7.98 0.74 9.17
N ALA A 33 8.04 2.08 9.29
CA ALA A 33 7.14 2.85 10.12
C ALA A 33 5.70 2.85 9.59
N TYR A 34 5.50 2.74 8.27
CA TYR A 34 4.17 2.53 7.68
C TYR A 34 3.61 1.16 8.07
N GLU A 35 4.35 0.06 7.86
CA GLU A 35 3.85 -1.29 8.22
C GLU A 35 3.48 -1.39 9.71
N ASN A 36 4.25 -0.73 10.58
CA ASN A 36 4.01 -0.75 12.02
C ASN A 36 3.00 0.30 12.50
N GLY A 37 2.48 1.15 11.61
CA GLY A 37 1.47 2.14 12.00
C GLY A 37 2.00 3.30 12.84
N VAL A 38 3.32 3.52 12.84
CA VAL A 38 3.99 4.59 13.58
C VAL A 38 3.84 5.92 12.86
N ASN A 39 3.95 5.88 11.52
CA ASN A 39 3.76 7.05 10.67
C ASN A 39 2.47 6.91 9.87
N SER A 40 1.72 8.00 9.77
CA SER A 40 0.63 8.13 8.80
C SER A 40 1.20 8.15 7.39
N MET A 41 0.51 7.48 6.46
CA MET A 41 0.81 7.59 5.03
C MET A 41 0.03 8.75 4.41
N THR A 42 0.64 9.44 3.45
CA THR A 42 -0.10 10.38 2.61
C THR A 42 -1.01 9.62 1.64
N PRO A 43 -2.07 10.25 1.11
CA PRO A 43 -2.88 9.65 0.06
C PRO A 43 -2.06 9.17 -1.15
N GLU A 44 -1.02 9.91 -1.54
CA GLU A 44 -0.14 9.54 -2.66
C GLU A 44 0.61 8.23 -2.38
N THR A 45 1.12 8.06 -1.16
CA THR A 45 1.78 6.81 -0.75
C THR A 45 0.81 5.64 -0.74
N LEU A 46 -0.41 5.83 -0.21
CA LEU A 46 -1.45 4.80 -0.24
C LEU A 46 -1.79 4.39 -1.68
N ILE A 47 -1.94 5.36 -2.58
CA ILE A 47 -2.20 5.11 -4.00
C ILE A 47 -1.05 4.34 -4.65
N LYS A 48 0.21 4.68 -4.34
CA LYS A 48 1.38 3.97 -4.86
C LYS A 48 1.42 2.52 -4.40
N ILE A 49 1.17 2.25 -3.11
CA ILE A 49 1.13 0.90 -2.55
C ILE A 49 -0.02 0.09 -3.17
N ALA A 50 -1.22 0.70 -3.28
CA ALA A 50 -2.37 0.08 -3.91
C ALA A 50 -2.06 -0.35 -5.37
N LYS A 51 -1.41 0.53 -6.14
CA LYS A 51 -0.96 0.23 -7.50
C LYS A 51 0.13 -0.85 -7.55
N LEU A 52 1.11 -0.80 -6.65
CA LEU A 52 2.20 -1.79 -6.57
C LEU A 52 1.67 -3.20 -6.33
N HIS A 53 0.63 -3.33 -5.51
CA HIS A 53 0.03 -4.62 -5.19
C HIS A 53 -1.22 -4.96 -6.00
N ASN A 54 -1.64 -4.07 -6.91
CA ASN A 54 -2.86 -4.19 -7.71
C ASN A 54 -4.12 -4.46 -6.85
N VAL A 55 -4.28 -3.65 -5.79
CA VAL A 55 -5.42 -3.70 -4.86
C VAL A 55 -6.09 -2.34 -4.73
N SER A 56 -7.27 -2.28 -4.11
CA SER A 56 -7.92 -1.01 -3.72
C SER A 56 -7.28 -0.39 -2.47
N VAL A 57 -7.40 0.94 -2.32
CA VAL A 57 -6.99 1.61 -1.07
C VAL A 57 -7.91 1.19 0.08
N ASP A 58 -9.20 0.97 -0.19
CA ASP A 58 -10.16 0.48 0.80
C ASP A 58 -9.73 -0.88 1.37
N TYR A 59 -9.17 -1.75 0.52
CA TYR A 59 -8.57 -2.98 1.00
C TYR A 59 -7.35 -2.70 1.89
N LEU A 60 -6.43 -1.80 1.51
CA LEU A 60 -5.28 -1.47 2.36
C LEU A 60 -5.69 -0.89 3.73
N LEU A 61 -6.81 -0.16 3.79
CA LEU A 61 -7.32 0.51 4.98
C LEU A 61 -8.35 -0.32 5.77
N GLU A 62 -8.53 -1.60 5.42
CA GLU A 62 -9.43 -2.53 6.11
C GLU A 62 -10.92 -2.10 6.08
N LEU A 63 -11.31 -1.34 5.05
CA LEU A 63 -12.72 -0.92 4.83
C LEU A 63 -13.52 -1.96 4.03
N THR A 64 -12.84 -2.92 3.41
CA THR A 64 -13.44 -4.03 2.64
C THR A 64 -12.52 -5.23 2.59
N ASP A 65 -13.05 -6.45 2.56
CA ASP A 65 -12.24 -7.67 2.34
C ASP A 65 -12.01 -7.98 0.86
N ASN A 66 -12.65 -7.24 -0.05
CA ASN A 66 -12.42 -7.40 -1.48
C ASN A 66 -11.13 -6.67 -1.89
N PRO A 67 -10.06 -7.38 -2.31
CA PRO A 67 -8.81 -6.74 -2.71
C PRO A 67 -8.93 -6.03 -4.05
N ASN A 68 -9.91 -6.39 -4.88
CA ASN A 68 -9.95 -5.94 -6.27
C ASN A 68 -10.14 -4.42 -6.35
N PRO A 69 -9.32 -3.73 -7.18
CA PRO A 69 -9.53 -2.33 -7.48
C PRO A 69 -10.84 -2.14 -8.25
N TYR A 70 -11.46 -0.97 -8.05
CA TYR A 70 -12.69 -0.61 -8.75
C TYR A 70 -12.43 -0.38 -10.25
N PRO A 71 -13.44 -0.63 -11.12
CA PRO A 71 -13.36 -0.27 -12.53
C PRO A 71 -12.95 1.21 -12.68
N LYS A 72 -12.02 1.51 -13.59
CA LYS A 72 -11.70 2.90 -13.91
C LYS A 72 -12.96 3.57 -14.45
N ASN A 73 -13.32 4.70 -13.83
CA ASN A 73 -14.42 5.49 -14.33
C ASN A 73 -13.96 6.15 -15.63
N ASN A 74 -14.36 5.59 -16.78
CA ASN A 74 -13.99 6.08 -18.12
C ASN A 74 -14.79 7.31 -18.54
N GLN A 75 -15.46 7.99 -17.60
CA GLN A 75 -16.09 9.28 -17.87
C GLN A 75 -14.98 10.30 -18.10
N LYS A 76 -14.66 10.52 -19.38
CA LYS A 76 -13.97 11.74 -19.82
C LYS A 76 -14.82 12.91 -19.32
N LEU A 77 -14.27 13.70 -18.41
CA LEU A 77 -14.77 15.05 -18.13
C LEU A 77 -14.74 15.88 -19.42
#